data_AF-A0A926UWW1-F1
#
_entry.id   AF-A0A926UWW1-F1
#
_cell.length_a   1.000
_cell.length_b   1.000
_cell.length_c   1.000
_cell.angle_alpha   90.00
_cell.angle_beta   90.00
_cell.angle_gamma   90.00
#
_symmetry.space_group_name_H-M   'P 1'
#
loop_
_entity.id
_entity.type
_entity.pdbx_description
1 polymer ?
#
loop_
_entity_poly.entity_id
_entity_poly.type
_entity_poly.pdbx_seq_one_letter_code
_entity_poly.pdbx_strand_id
1 'polypeptide(L)' 'MTEPTQAPQAADPKMGFNTYAERLNGRAAMVGFILAIAIEFVTHQGLLAWLGLVK' A
#
# COMPACT_ATOMS: atom_id res chain seq x y z
N MET A 1 -20.43 6.54 40.89
CA MET A 1 -20.71 6.92 39.49
C MET A 1 -19.98 5.92 38.62
N THR A 2 -20.73 5.03 37.95
CA THR A 2 -20.15 3.95 37.14
C THR A 2 -19.67 4.54 35.82
N GLU A 3 -18.37 4.44 35.54
CA GLU A 3 -17.82 4.73 34.23
C GLU A 3 -18.48 3.79 33.20
N PRO A 4 -18.98 4.29 32.06
CA PRO A 4 -19.50 3.42 31.03
C PRO A 4 -18.35 2.61 30.44
N THR A 5 -18.41 1.30 30.65
CA THR A 5 -17.65 0.24 29.97
C THR A 5 -17.37 0.65 28.53
N GLN A 6 -16.08 0.75 28.18
CA GLN A 6 -15.60 0.99 26.83
C GLN A 6 -16.43 0.17 25.85
N ALA A 7 -17.10 0.83 24.90
CA ALA A 7 -17.84 0.16 23.84
C ALA A 7 -16.91 -0.90 23.23
N PRO A 8 -17.36 -2.15 23.02
CA PRO A 8 -16.52 -3.16 22.39
C PRO A 8 -16.00 -2.55 21.09
N GLN A 9 -14.67 -2.35 20.97
CA GLN A 9 -14.08 -2.10 19.66
C GLN A 9 -14.42 -3.35 18.86
N ALA A 10 -15.50 -3.28 18.08
CA ALA A 10 -15.76 -4.24 17.03
C ALA A 10 -14.46 -4.27 16.23
N ALA A 11 -13.73 -5.39 16.35
CA ALA A 11 -12.54 -5.60 15.58
C ALA A 11 -13.01 -5.58 14.13
N ASP A 12 -12.87 -4.44 13.46
CA ASP A 12 -13.16 -4.33 12.04
C ASP A 12 -12.46 -5.51 11.39
N PRO A 13 -13.20 -6.40 10.69
CA PRO A 13 -12.61 -7.57 10.10
C PRO A 13 -11.47 -7.12 9.17
N LYS A 14 -10.23 -7.31 9.64
CA LYS A 14 -9.00 -6.85 8.99
C LYS A 14 -8.73 -7.55 7.65
N MET A 15 -9.56 -8.53 7.29
CA MET A 15 -9.41 -9.34 6.08
C MET A 15 -10.41 -8.89 5.02
N GLY A 16 -9.91 -8.66 3.80
CA GLY A 16 -10.70 -8.20 2.65
C GLY A 16 -10.45 -6.74 2.27
N PHE A 17 -11.29 -6.22 1.37
CA PHE A 17 -11.27 -4.81 0.97
C PHE A 17 -11.93 -3.96 2.07
N ASN A 18 -11.13 -3.59 3.08
CA ASN A 18 -11.54 -2.65 4.12
C ASN A 18 -10.72 -1.35 4.01
N THR A 19 -11.24 -0.26 4.59
CA THR A 19 -10.63 1.07 4.50
C THR A 19 -9.19 1.12 5.03
N TYR A 20 -8.85 0.28 6.01
CA TYR A 20 -7.48 0.19 6.51
C TYR A 20 -6.54 -0.43 5.47
N ALA A 21 -6.95 -1.54 4.84
CA ALA A 21 -6.20 -2.22 3.78
C ALA A 21 -6.04 -1.33 2.55
N GLU A 22 -7.09 -0.59 2.15
CA GLU A 22 -7.03 0.36 1.04
C GLU A 22 -6.00 1.48 1.30
N ARG A 23 -6.02 2.07 2.51
CA ARG A 23 -5.05 3.11 2.90
C ARG A 23 -3.62 2.56 2.96
N LEU A 24 -3.45 1.34 3.47
CA LEU A 24 -2.13 0.69 3.55
C LEU A 24 -1.59 0.38 2.15
N ASN A 25 -2.41 -0.20 1.28
CA ASN A 25 -2.05 -0.50 -0.11
C ASN A 25 -1.76 0.78 -0.91
N GLY A 26 -2.53 1.85 -0.70
CA GLY A 26 -2.27 3.14 -1.33
C GLY A 26 -0.92 3.74 -0.95
N ARG A 27 -0.52 3.65 0.32
CA ARG A 27 0.82 4.09 0.77
C ARG A 27 1.92 3.24 0.17
N ALA A 28 1.74 1.92 0.16
CA ALA A 28 2.69 1.00 -0.47
C ALA A 28 2.85 1.31 -1.97
N ALA A 29 1.76 1.64 -2.66
CA ALA A 29 1.80 2.05 -4.06
C ALA A 29 2.56 3.37 -4.29
N MET A 30 2.37 4.38 -3.42
CA MET A 30 3.14 5.64 -3.51
C MET A 30 4.65 5.39 -3.36
N VAL A 31 5.04 4.57 -2.38
CA VAL A 31 6.46 4.20 -2.17
C VAL A 31 6.98 3.39 -3.35
N GLY A 32 6.22 2.40 -3.82
CA GLY A 32 6.58 1.58 -4.98
C GLY A 32 6.78 2.40 -6.25
N PHE A 33 5.94 3.41 -6.49
CA PHE A 33 6.06 4.30 -7.63
C PHE A 33 7.32 5.16 -7.57
N ILE A 34 7.65 5.74 -6.41
CA ILE A 34 8.88 6.52 -6.23
C ILE A 34 10.10 5.62 -6.44
N LEU A 35 10.09 4.40 -5.88
CA LEU A 35 11.16 3.43 -6.07
C LEU A 35 11.30 3.01 -7.54
N ALA A 36 10.20 2.82 -8.26
CA ALA A 36 10.21 2.50 -9.68
C ALA A 36 10.96 3.59 -10.48
N ILE A 37 10.65 4.87 -10.23
CA ILE A 37 11.34 6.00 -10.87
C ILE A 37 12.82 6.03 -10.48
N ALA A 38 13.13 5.86 -9.19
CA ALA A 38 14.51 5.89 -8.71
C ALA A 38 15.36 4.77 -9.33
N ILE A 39 14.81 3.57 -9.45
CA ILE A 39 15.47 2.43 -10.10
C ILE A 39 15.69 2.73 -11.57
N GLU A 40 14.65 3.15 -12.30
CA GLU A 40 14.73 3.50 -13.72
C GLU A 40 15.80 4.57 -14.00
N PHE A 41 15.93 5.54 -13.11
CA PHE A 41 16.95 6.57 -13.21
C PHE A 41 18.38 6.02 -13.02
N VAL A 42 18.57 5.08 -12.08
CA VAL A 42 19.90 4.49 -11.79
C VAL A 42 20.30 3.45 -12.84
N THR A 43 19.36 2.64 -13.32
CA THR A 43 19.63 1.56 -14.28
C THR A 43 19.57 2.04 -15.73
N HIS A 44 19.01 3.22 -15.98
CA HIS A 44 18.69 3.75 -17.30
C HIS A 44 17.83 2.78 -18.15
N GLN A 45 17.13 1.87 -17.49
CA GLN A 45 16.29 0.86 -18.13
C GLN A 45 14.90 0.92 -17.50
N GLY A 46 13.89 1.12 -18.36
CA GLY A 46 12.51 1.25 -17.92
C GLY A 46 11.98 -0.01 -17.24
N LEU A 47 11.09 0.17 -16.26
CA LEU A 47 10.49 -0.95 -15.53
C LEU A 47 9.73 -1.92 -16.46
N LEU A 48 9.15 -1.41 -17.55
CA LEU A 48 8.48 -2.21 -18.57
C LEU A 48 9.45 -3.06 -19.40
N ALA A 49 10.68 -2.59 -19.60
CA ALA A 49 11.72 -3.36 -20.27
C ALA A 49 12.21 -4.52 -19.38
N TRP A 50 12.22 -4.34 -18.05
CA TRP A 50 12.49 -5.43 -17.10
C TRP A 50 11.42 -6.52 -17.14
N LEU A 51 10.16 -6.12 -17.32
CA LEU A 51 9.04 -7.04 -17.51
C LEU A 51 8.98 -7.65 -18.91
N GLY A 52 9.91 -7.29 -19.81
CA GLY A 52 9.97 -7.80 -21.19
C GLY A 52 8.84 -7.31 -22.10
N LEU A 53 8.10 -6.28 -21.70
CA LEU A 53 6.95 -5.75 -22.43
C LEU A 53 7.37 -4.77 -23.54
N VAL A 54 8.54 -4.15 -23.40
CA VAL A 54 9.12 -3.22 -24.38
C VAL A 54 10.63 -3.44 -24.49
N LYS A 55 11.20 -3.11 -25.65
CA LYS A 55 12.62 -3.27 -25.96
C LYS A 55 13.45 -2.09 -25.45
#